data_AF-A0A5S3YKH7-F1
#
_entry.id   AF-A0A5S3YKH7-F1
#
_cell.length_a   1.000
_cell.length_b   1.000
_cell.length_c   1.000
_cell.angle_alpha   90.00
_cell.angle_beta   90.00
_cell.angle_gamma   90.00
#
_symmetry.space_group_name_H-M   'P 1'
#
loop_
_entity.id
_entity.type
_entity.pdbx_description
1 polymer ?
#
loop_
_entity_poly.entity_id
_entity_poly.type
_entity_poly.pdbx_seq_one_letter_code
_entity_poly.pdbx_strand_id
1 'polypeptide(L)'
;LVKLLTSKEVPSAGIPADIGVLVQNVGTLFAIWQAIFEGKPLIERVVTVTGNTITQPSNVWALLGTEIKHLLDSQGFSPVEAQRVVMGGPMM
;
A
#
# COMPACT_ATOMS: atom_id res chain seq x y z
N LEU A 1 13.42 11.63 -1.28
CA LEU A 1 14.11 10.77 -0.28
C LEU A 1 15.57 10.51 -0.63
N VAL A 2 15.88 9.92 -1.78
CA VAL A 2 17.27 9.60 -2.19
C VAL A 2 18.21 10.82 -2.10
N LYS A 3 17.91 11.92 -2.79
CA LYS A 3 18.72 13.15 -2.73
C LYS A 3 18.85 13.72 -1.33
N LEU A 4 17.76 13.72 -0.54
CA LEU A 4 17.77 14.25 0.82
C LEU A 4 18.71 13.48 1.76
N LEU A 5 18.76 12.15 1.64
CA LEU A 5 19.54 11.29 2.53
C LEU A 5 20.97 11.01 2.04
N THR A 6 21.20 11.07 0.73
CA THR A 6 22.47 10.66 0.12
C THR A 6 23.22 11.80 -0.57
N SER A 7 22.60 12.98 -0.71
CA SER A 7 23.06 14.10 -1.53
C SER A 7 23.27 13.76 -3.01
N LYS A 8 22.77 12.60 -3.48
CA LYS A 8 22.82 12.16 -4.88
C LYS A 8 21.49 12.37 -5.58
N GLU A 9 21.53 12.95 -6.77
CA GLU A 9 20.35 13.15 -7.61
C GLU A 9 20.17 11.98 -8.58
N VAL A 10 18.93 11.49 -8.69
CA VAL A 10 18.60 10.49 -9.71
C VAL A 10 18.53 11.21 -11.05
N PRO A 11 19.22 10.73 -12.10
CA PRO A 11 19.18 11.34 -13.42
C PRO A 11 17.74 11.47 -13.94
N SER A 12 17.48 12.50 -14.74
CA SER A 12 16.20 12.61 -15.46
C SER A 12 16.02 11.38 -16.35
N ALA A 13 14.84 10.77 -16.31
CA ALA A 13 14.51 9.49 -16.96
C ALA A 13 15.36 8.28 -16.51
N GLY A 14 16.22 8.42 -15.51
CA GLY A 14 16.95 7.32 -14.87
C GLY A 14 16.20 6.72 -13.68
N ILE A 15 16.82 5.70 -13.08
CA ILE A 15 16.31 5.03 -11.88
C ILE A 15 17.34 5.12 -10.74
N PRO A 16 16.94 4.98 -9.47
CA PRO A 16 17.87 5.01 -8.33
C PRO A 16 19.06 4.04 -8.46
N ALA A 17 18.89 2.92 -9.16
CA ALA A 17 19.96 1.95 -9.38
C ALA A 17 21.14 2.51 -10.18
N ASP A 18 20.92 3.50 -11.06
CA ASP A 18 21.95 4.13 -11.88
C ASP A 18 23.00 4.89 -11.04
N ILE A 19 22.64 5.25 -9.81
CA ILE A 19 23.53 5.91 -8.83
C ILE A 19 23.92 4.99 -7.67
N GLY A 20 23.68 3.67 -7.83
CA GLY A 20 24.00 2.65 -6.84
C GLY A 20 23.09 2.65 -5.62
N VAL A 21 21.84 3.11 -5.76
CA VAL A 21 20.86 3.17 -4.66
C VAL A 21 19.68 2.25 -4.95
N LEU A 22 19.32 1.42 -3.98
CA LEU A 22 18.08 0.64 -3.99
C LEU A 22 17.11 1.25 -2.97
N VAL A 23 15.86 1.47 -3.39
CA VAL A 23 14.78 1.95 -2.52
C VAL A 23 13.74 0.86 -2.41
N GLN A 24 13.38 0.50 -1.18
CA GLN A 24 12.35 -0.51 -0.91
C GLN A 24 11.26 0.07 -0.02
N ASN A 25 10.01 -0.30 -0.29
CA ASN A 25 8.90 -0.01 0.61
C ASN A 25 9.04 -0.87 1.87
N VAL A 26 8.66 -0.33 3.03
CA VAL A 26 8.74 -1.04 4.32
C VAL A 26 7.90 -2.32 4.31
N GLY A 27 6.72 -2.30 3.70
CA GLY A 27 5.87 -3.48 3.54
C GLY A 27 6.52 -4.59 2.70
N THR A 28 7.32 -4.23 1.70
CA THR A 28 8.11 -5.20 0.92
C THR A 28 9.15 -5.88 1.81
N LEU A 29 9.88 -5.10 2.62
CA LEU A 29 10.87 -5.66 3.54
C LEU A 29 10.22 -6.57 4.60
N PHE A 30 9.06 -6.17 5.11
CA PHE A 30 8.28 -7.00 6.04
C PHE A 30 7.84 -8.32 5.40
N ALA A 31 7.31 -8.29 4.17
CA ALA A 31 6.92 -9.49 3.45
C ALA A 31 8.10 -10.43 3.16
N ILE A 32 9.28 -9.88 2.83
CA ILE A 32 10.51 -10.66 2.66
C ILE A 32 10.88 -11.38 3.97
N TRP A 33 10.80 -10.67 5.10
CA TRP A 33 11.08 -11.26 6.40
C TRP A 33 10.12 -12.42 6.71
N GLN A 34 8.81 -12.25 6.50
CA GLN A 34 7.84 -13.32 6.70
C GLN A 34 8.10 -14.53 5.80
N ALA A 35 8.43 -14.30 4.53
CA ALA A 35 8.73 -15.37 3.59
C ALA A 35 9.96 -16.19 4.00
N ILE A 36 11.03 -15.54 4.46
CA ILE A 36 12.29 -16.20 4.80
C ILE A 36 12.24 -16.86 6.19
N PHE A 37 11.72 -16.15 7.19
CA PHE A 37 11.80 -16.58 8.59
C PHE A 37 10.56 -17.33 9.07
N GLU A 38 9.39 -17.05 8.50
CA GLU A 38 8.13 -17.71 8.87
C GLU A 38 7.66 -18.72 7.82
N GLY A 39 8.31 -18.77 6.64
CA GLY A 39 7.85 -19.58 5.51
C GLY A 39 6.49 -19.13 4.95
N LYS A 40 6.04 -17.93 5.30
CA LYS A 40 4.74 -17.39 4.91
C LYS A 40 4.87 -16.63 3.59
N PRO A 41 4.28 -17.11 2.48
CA PRO A 41 4.28 -16.35 1.24
C PRO A 41 3.47 -15.06 1.37
N LEU A 42 3.66 -14.11 0.46
CA LEU A 42 2.87 -12.88 0.42
C LEU A 42 1.42 -13.21 0.05
N ILE A 43 0.58 -13.40 1.07
CA ILE A 43 -0.84 -13.72 0.93
C ILE A 43 -1.75 -12.57 1.38
N GLU A 44 -1.21 -11.59 2.10
CA GLU A 44 -1.97 -10.45 2.61
C GLU A 44 -1.14 -9.17 2.63
N ARG A 45 -1.83 -8.03 2.66
CA ARG A 45 -1.22 -6.71 2.81
C ARG A 45 -2.10 -5.80 3.65
N VAL A 46 -1.48 -4.77 4.22
CA VAL A 46 -2.24 -3.69 4.86
C VAL A 46 -2.95 -2.86 3.80
N VAL A 47 -4.24 -2.63 3.99
CA VAL A 47 -5.08 -1.73 3.19
C VAL A 47 -5.70 -0.70 4.13
N THR A 48 -5.61 0.58 3.77
CA THR A 48 -6.32 1.65 4.46
C THR A 48 -7.72 1.78 3.86
N VAL A 49 -8.76 1.58 4.67
CA VAL A 49 -10.15 1.81 4.29
C VAL A 49 -10.61 3.08 4.97
N THR A 50 -10.99 4.09 4.18
CA THR A 50 -11.36 5.41 4.70
C THR A 50 -12.31 6.13 3.75
N GLY A 51 -12.96 7.18 4.26
CA GLY A 51 -13.91 8.01 3.53
C GLY A 51 -15.08 8.44 4.40
N ASN A 52 -15.82 9.46 3.96
CA ASN A 52 -16.93 10.03 4.74
C ASN A 52 -18.11 9.05 4.95
N THR A 53 -18.18 8.02 4.11
CA THR A 53 -19.21 6.97 4.15
C THR A 53 -18.74 5.69 4.85
N ILE A 54 -17.57 5.70 5.49
CA ILE A 54 -17.03 4.60 6.28
C ILE A 54 -17.17 4.93 7.75
N THR A 55 -17.84 4.09 8.54
CA THR A 55 -18.05 4.34 9.98
C THR A 55 -16.82 4.01 10.82
N GLN A 56 -16.00 3.05 10.38
CA GLN A 56 -14.79 2.62 11.09
C GLN A 56 -13.57 2.72 10.17
N PRO A 57 -13.05 3.93 9.90
CA PRO A 57 -11.88 4.11 9.06
C PRO A 57 -10.65 3.52 9.77
N SER A 58 -9.96 2.58 9.11
CA SER A 58 -8.82 1.90 9.73
C SER A 58 -7.89 1.28 8.70
N ASN A 59 -6.74 0.79 9.20
CA ASN A 59 -5.85 -0.08 8.45
C ASN A 59 -6.22 -1.54 8.76
N VAL A 60 -6.47 -2.32 7.73
CA VAL A 60 -6.81 -3.74 7.85
C VAL A 60 -5.81 -4.62 7.13
N TRP A 61 -5.54 -5.81 7.66
CA TRP A 61 -4.87 -6.87 6.91
C TRP A 61 -5.88 -7.54 5.99
N ALA A 62 -5.62 -7.49 4.69
CA ALA A 62 -6.49 -8.07 3.68
C ALA A 62 -5.73 -9.11 2.86
N LEU A 63 -6.33 -10.29 2.69
CA LEU A 63 -5.83 -11.28 1.75
C LEU A 63 -5.79 -10.70 0.33
N LEU A 64 -4.79 -11.12 -0.44
CA LEU A 64 -4.73 -10.79 -1.86
C LEU A 64 -5.92 -11.46 -2.58
N GLY A 65 -6.70 -10.64 -3.28
CA GLY A 65 -7.94 -11.08 -3.94
C GLY A 65 -9.22 -10.84 -3.15
N THR A 66 -9.14 -10.35 -1.90
CA THR A 66 -10.35 -9.93 -1.16
C THR A 66 -11.11 -8.87 -1.94
N GLU A 67 -12.42 -9.05 -2.08
CA GLU A 67 -13.29 -8.11 -2.78
C GLU A 67 -13.27 -6.73 -2.10
N ILE A 68 -13.23 -5.68 -2.91
CA ILE A 68 -13.33 -4.30 -2.42
C ILE A 68 -14.63 -4.10 -1.64
N LYS A 69 -15.74 -4.66 -2.13
CA LYS A 69 -17.03 -4.62 -1.44
C LYS A 69 -16.94 -5.20 -0.02
N HIS A 70 -16.33 -6.37 0.13
CA HIS A 70 -16.16 -7.01 1.44
C HIS A 70 -15.36 -6.11 2.41
N LEU A 71 -14.28 -5.50 1.94
CA LEU A 71 -13.49 -4.57 2.76
C LEU A 71 -14.30 -3.34 3.19
N LEU A 72 -15.09 -2.76 2.28
CA LEU A 72 -15.94 -1.61 2.59
C LEU A 72 -17.05 -1.99 3.59
N ASP A 73 -17.77 -3.08 3.33
CA ASP A 73 -18.86 -3.54 4.18
C ASP A 73 -18.37 -3.88 5.60
N SER A 74 -17.19 -4.51 5.72
CA SER A 74 -16.54 -4.81 7.01
C SER A 74 -16.16 -3.58 7.84
N GLN A 75 -16.14 -2.40 7.23
CA GLN A 75 -15.85 -1.12 7.88
C GLN A 75 -17.08 -0.21 7.97
N GLY A 76 -18.26 -0.81 7.79
CA GLY A 76 -19.56 -0.18 7.93
C GLY A 76 -19.78 0.90 6.88
N PHE A 77 -19.52 0.55 5.62
CA PHE A 77 -19.78 1.39 4.47
C PHE A 77 -21.28 1.70 4.30
N SER A 78 -21.61 2.99 4.22
CA SER A 78 -22.96 3.53 4.04
C SER A 78 -23.02 4.28 2.71
N PRO A 79 -23.41 3.62 1.60
CA PRO A 79 -23.34 4.22 0.27
C PRO A 79 -24.30 5.41 0.12
N VAL A 80 -23.88 6.42 -0.64
CA VAL A 80 -24.68 7.59 -1.03
C VAL A 80 -24.86 7.64 -2.54
N GLU A 81 -25.80 8.44 -3.02
CA GLU A 81 -26.00 8.65 -4.45
C GLU A 81 -24.72 9.18 -5.11
N ALA A 82 -24.39 8.66 -6.30
CA ALA A 82 -23.17 8.98 -7.04
C ALA A 82 -21.83 8.73 -6.29
N GLN A 83 -21.81 7.85 -5.28
CA GLN A 83 -20.58 7.45 -4.58
C GLN A 83 -19.54 6.86 -5.54
N ARG A 84 -18.29 7.28 -5.38
CA ARG A 84 -17.13 6.70 -6.07
C ARG A 84 -16.20 6.01 -5.07
N VAL A 85 -15.61 4.89 -5.48
CA VAL A 85 -14.55 4.22 -4.72
C VAL A 85 -13.24 4.49 -5.46
N VAL A 86 -12.27 5.07 -4.76
CA VAL A 86 -10.92 5.27 -5.29
C VAL A 86 -10.05 4.14 -4.77
N MET A 87 -9.59 3.29 -5.68
CA MET A 87 -8.66 2.23 -5.34
C MET A 87 -7.24 2.74 -5.52
N GLY A 88 -6.57 3.05 -4.41
CA GLY A 88 -5.18 3.46 -4.40
C GLY A 88 -4.90 4.68 -3.54
N GLY A 89 -3.62 5.06 -3.51
CA GLY A 89 -3.19 6.31 -2.89
C GLY A 89 -3.42 7.50 -3.83
N PRO A 90 -3.25 8.74 -3.34
CA PRO A 90 -3.46 9.98 -4.11
C PRO A 90 -2.49 10.17 -5.29
N MET A 91 -1.53 9.25 -5.45
CA MET A 91 -0.56 9.24 -6.55
C MET A 91 -0.66 7.98 -7.42
N MET A 92 -1.78 7.26 -7.34
CA MET A 92 -2.15 6.22 -8.32
C MET A 92 -3.03 6.80 -9.41
#